data_AF-A0A2X3KDU0-F1
#
_entry.id   AF-A0A2X3KDU0-F1
#
_cell.length_a   1.000
_cell.length_b   1.000
_cell.length_c   1.000
_cell.angle_alpha   90.00
_cell.angle_beta   90.00
_cell.angle_gamma   90.00
#
_symmetry.space_group_name_H-M   'P 1'
#
loop_
_entity.id
_entity.type
_entity.pdbx_description
1 polymer ?
#
loop_
_entity_poly.entity_id
_entity_poly.type
_entity_poly.pdbx_seq_one_letter_code
_entity_poly.pdbx_strand_id
1 'polypeptide(L)'
;MLENGAETYRVEETMSRICLAYGIEKVDVFVIPTNIIITIKTYKNAISRTRRVTSRTINLDKIAKLNNLSREVAFNKVSIEDAEKKLSSIADEKNILLK
;
A
#
# COMPACT_ATOMS: atom_id res chain seq x y z
N MET A 1 -4.85 -1.08 -2.77
CA MET A 1 -5.28 0.31 -3.11
C MET A 1 -5.54 0.50 -4.60
N LEU A 2 -4.54 0.33 -5.47
CA LEU A 2 -4.68 0.60 -6.92
C LEU A 2 -5.79 -0.21 -7.61
N GLU A 3 -5.90 -1.49 -7.24
CA GLU A 3 -6.99 -2.40 -7.65
C GLU A 3 -8.39 -1.92 -7.24
N ASN A 4 -8.49 -1.05 -6.24
CA ASN A 4 -9.77 -0.58 -5.69
C ASN A 4 -10.13 0.84 -6.18
N GLY A 5 -9.39 1.37 -7.18
CA GLY A 5 -9.70 2.65 -7.80
C GLY A 5 -8.96 3.85 -7.21
N ALA A 6 -7.93 3.62 -6.38
CA ALA A 6 -7.12 4.71 -5.83
C ALA A 6 -6.33 5.41 -6.95
N GLU A 7 -6.18 6.73 -6.81
CA GLU A 7 -5.30 7.54 -7.65
C GLU A 7 -3.83 7.13 -7.45
N THR A 8 -3.03 7.19 -8.52
CA THR A 8 -1.65 6.67 -8.52
C THR A 8 -0.75 7.37 -7.50
N TYR A 9 -0.80 8.70 -7.42
CA TYR A 9 0.00 9.46 -6.44
C TYR A 9 -0.33 9.10 -4.98
N ARG A 10 -1.59 8.74 -4.68
CA ARG A 10 -1.96 8.30 -3.32
C ARG A 10 -1.36 6.94 -2.97
N VAL A 11 -1.24 6.06 -3.96
CA VAL A 11 -0.56 4.77 -3.79
C VAL A 11 0.93 4.99 -3.58
N GLU A 12 1.57 5.89 -4.34
CA GLU A 12 2.98 6.26 -4.19
C GLU A 12 3.28 6.82 -2.79
N GLU A 13 2.48 7.80 -2.35
CA GLU A 13 2.63 8.41 -1.04
C GLU A 13 2.45 7.38 0.09
N THR A 14 1.44 6.51 -0.05
CA THR A 14 1.15 5.47 0.95
C THR A 14 2.29 4.46 1.07
N MET A 15 2.81 3.96 -0.05
CA MET A 15 3.91 3.00 -0.04
C MET A 15 5.19 3.62 0.50
N SER A 16 5.51 4.85 0.08
CA SER A 16 6.66 5.60 0.59
C SER A 16 6.56 5.77 2.11
N ARG A 17 5.39 6.22 2.60
CA ARG A 17 5.14 6.40 4.04
C ARG A 17 5.34 5.11 4.85
N ILE A 18 4.82 3.98 4.36
CA ILE A 18 4.96 2.68 5.03
C ILE A 18 6.43 2.26 5.10
N CYS A 19 7.18 2.39 3.99
CA CYS A 19 8.60 2.03 3.97
C CYS A 19 9.42 2.88 4.95
N LEU A 20 9.21 4.21 4.94
CA LEU A 20 9.89 5.12 5.86
C LEU A 20 9.59 4.79 7.32
N ALA A 21 8.32 4.47 7.63
CA ALA A 21 7.90 4.10 8.98
C ALA A 21 8.60 2.85 9.53
N TYR A 22 8.94 1.90 8.65
CA TYR A 22 9.69 0.68 8.99
C TYR A 22 11.22 0.81 8.89
N GLY A 23 11.73 2.05 8.82
CA GLY A 23 13.17 2.30 8.88
C GLY A 23 13.90 2.19 7.55
N ILE A 24 13.18 2.16 6.42
CA ILE A 24 13.82 2.29 5.11
C ILE A 24 14.13 3.77 4.86
N GLU A 25 15.41 4.12 4.76
CA GLU A 25 15.81 5.54 4.60
C GLU A 25 15.55 6.10 3.20
N LYS A 26 15.68 5.27 2.16
CA LYS A 26 15.56 5.69 0.76
C LYS A 26 14.68 4.71 -0.01
N VAL A 27 13.55 5.22 -0.49
CA VAL A 27 12.57 4.48 -1.28
C VAL A 27 12.14 5.32 -2.47
N ASP A 28 12.10 4.73 -3.65
CA ASP A 28 11.49 5.31 -4.84
C ASP A 28 10.27 4.46 -5.20
N VAL A 29 9.10 5.08 -5.31
CA VAL A 29 7.86 4.42 -5.72
C VAL A 29 7.36 5.08 -6.99
N PHE A 30 7.07 4.27 -8.01
CA PHE A 30 6.49 4.73 -9.27
C PHE A 30 5.27 3.89 -9.61
N VAL A 31 4.12 4.54 -9.76
CA VAL A 31 2.84 3.88 -9.97
C VAL A 31 2.18 4.40 -11.25
N ILE A 32 1.84 3.46 -12.12
CA ILE A 32 0.91 3.65 -13.23
C ILE A 32 -0.32 2.78 -12.99
N PRO A 33 -1.47 3.04 -13.64
CA PRO A 33 -2.73 2.35 -13.36
C PRO A 33 -2.68 0.81 -13.36
N THR A 34 -1.73 0.23 -14.10
CA THR A 34 -1.59 -1.22 -14.29
C THR A 34 -0.29 -1.79 -13.70
N ASN A 35 0.57 -0.96 -13.10
CA ASN A 35 1.86 -1.42 -12.58
C ASN A 35 2.38 -0.55 -11.45
N ILE A 36 2.96 -1.21 -10.44
CA ILE A 36 3.63 -0.59 -9.31
C ILE A 36 5.08 -1.02 -9.35
N ILE A 37 6.00 -0.07 -9.26
CA ILE A 37 7.43 -0.32 -9.09
C ILE A 37 7.86 0.32 -7.77
N ILE A 38 8.54 -0.45 -6.93
CA ILE A 38 9.16 0.05 -5.71
C ILE A 38 10.64 -0.33 -5.70
N THR A 39 11.49 0.65 -5.39
CA THR A 39 12.92 0.46 -5.24
C THR A 39 13.33 0.89 -3.85
N ILE A 40 13.91 -0.03 -3.08
CA ILE A 40 14.51 0.25 -1.78
C ILE A 40 16.01 0.35 -1.97
N LYS A 41 16.61 1.45 -1.48
CA LYS A 41 18.05 1.70 -1.55
C LYS A 41 18.66 1.58 -0.16
N THR A 42 19.70 0.78 -0.05
CA THR A 42 20.59 0.69 1.11
C THR A 42 21.95 1.28 0.74
N TYR A 43 22.85 1.43 1.71
CA TYR A 43 24.21 1.96 1.43
C TYR A 43 24.97 1.15 0.36
N LYS A 44 24.73 -0.17 0.25
CA LYS A 44 25.49 -1.06 -0.65
C LYS A 44 24.69 -1.55 -1.86
N ASN A 45 23.38 -1.61 -1.76
CA ASN A 45 22.53 -2.31 -2.74
C ASN A 45 21.23 -1.55 -2.98
N ALA A 46 20.66 -1.73 -4.18
CA ALA A 46 19.28 -1.35 -4.49
C ALA A 46 18.48 -2.60 -4.87
N ILE A 47 17.29 -2.75 -4.30
CA ILE A 47 16.37 -3.84 -4.62
C ILE A 47 15.12 -3.25 -5.22
N SER A 48 14.80 -3.64 -6.46
CA SER A 48 13.58 -3.24 -7.15
C SER A 48 12.58 -4.39 -7.18
N ARG A 49 11.31 -4.09 -6.94
CA ARG A 49 10.18 -5.00 -7.11
C ARG A 49 9.15 -4.35 -8.00
N THR A 50 8.62 -5.11 -8.95
CA THR A 50 7.52 -4.70 -9.82
C THR A 50 6.32 -5.61 -9.59
N ARG A 51 5.12 -5.02 -9.58
CA ARG A 51 3.86 -5.75 -9.47
C ARG A 51 2.86 -5.20 -10.47
N ARG A 52 2.39 -6.07 -11.36
CA ARG A 52 1.30 -5.77 -12.29
C ARG A 52 -0.05 -5.87 -11.57
N VAL A 53 -0.91 -4.91 -11.84
CA VAL A 53 -2.33 -4.92 -11.45
C VAL A 53 -3.15 -5.34 -12.67
N THR A 54 -3.85 -6.46 -12.56
CA THR A 54 -4.57 -7.09 -13.68
C THR A 54 -6.08 -6.84 -13.63
N SER A 55 -6.62 -6.51 -12.46
CA SER A 55 -8.04 -6.18 -12.28
C SER A 55 -8.18 -4.86 -11.52
N ARG A 56 -9.21 -4.09 -11.86
CA ARG A 56 -9.57 -2.88 -11.14
C ARG A 56 -11.07 -2.85 -10.91
N THR A 57 -11.46 -2.49 -9.71
CA THR A 57 -12.82 -2.16 -9.31
C THR A 57 -12.78 -0.83 -8.55
N ILE A 58 -13.94 -0.30 -8.17
CA ILE A 58 -14.05 0.86 -7.29
C ILE A 58 -14.55 0.38 -5.94
N ASN A 59 -13.74 0.54 -4.91
CA ASN A 59 -14.12 0.28 -3.53
C ASN A 59 -13.51 1.35 -2.62
N LEU A 60 -14.29 2.41 -2.40
CA LEU A 60 -13.86 3.57 -1.60
C LEU A 60 -13.70 3.22 -0.11
N ASP A 61 -14.48 2.27 0.40
CA ASP A 61 -14.38 1.81 1.79
C ASP A 61 -13.03 1.11 2.03
N LYS A 62 -12.65 0.17 1.17
CA LYS A 62 -11.32 -0.46 1.25
C LYS A 62 -10.19 0.56 1.08
N ILE A 63 -10.34 1.55 0.20
CA ILE A 63 -9.35 2.64 0.09
C ILE A 63 -9.23 3.42 1.40
N ALA A 64 -10.35 3.81 2.02
CA ALA A 64 -10.34 4.54 3.27
C ALA A 64 -9.65 3.75 4.40
N LYS A 65 -9.97 2.44 4.52
CA LYS A 65 -9.34 1.53 5.49
C LYS A 65 -7.84 1.37 5.26
N LEU A 66 -7.40 1.18 4.01
CA LEU A 66 -5.98 1.08 3.67
C LEU A 66 -5.22 2.37 3.96
N ASN A 67 -5.83 3.53 3.70
CA ASN A 67 -5.24 4.82 4.06
C ASN A 67 -5.09 4.97 5.57
N ASN A 68 -6.10 4.59 6.34
CA ASN A 68 -6.04 4.61 7.80
C ASN A 68 -4.95 3.68 8.34
N LEU A 69 -4.87 2.45 7.82
CA LEU A 69 -3.79 1.52 8.15
C LEU A 69 -2.40 2.12 7.86
N SER A 70 -2.22 2.78 6.71
CA SER A 70 -0.94 3.43 6.38
C SER A 70 -0.55 4.54 7.35
N ARG A 71 -1.54 5.27 7.90
CA ARG A 71 -1.33 6.32 8.90
C ARG A 71 -1.01 5.69 10.26
N GLU A 72 -1.72 4.64 10.65
CA GLU A 72 -1.43 3.90 11.88
C GLU A 72 -0.01 3.34 11.88
N VAL A 73 0.44 2.77 10.76
CA VAL A 73 1.83 2.31 10.60
C VAL A 73 2.81 3.47 10.80
N ALA A 74 2.53 4.64 10.22
CA ALA A 74 3.40 5.81 10.31
C ALA A 74 3.47 6.44 11.71
N PHE A 75 2.34 6.54 12.41
CA PHE A 75 2.24 7.27 13.69
C PHE A 75 2.37 6.38 14.91
N ASN A 76 1.85 5.15 14.86
CA ASN A 76 1.75 4.26 16.02
C ASN A 76 2.76 3.10 15.96
N LYS A 77 3.64 3.07 14.94
CA LYS A 77 4.64 2.00 14.71
C LYS A 77 4.05 0.59 14.92
N VAL A 78 2.93 0.32 14.23
CA VAL A 78 2.33 -1.02 14.22
C VAL A 78 3.36 -2.01 13.69
N SER A 79 3.53 -3.16 14.35
CA SER A 79 4.42 -4.24 13.90
C SER A 79 4.09 -4.66 12.46
N ILE A 80 5.07 -5.21 11.73
CA ILE A 80 4.83 -5.68 10.36
C ILE A 80 3.76 -6.78 10.39
N GLU A 81 3.84 -7.68 11.38
CA GLU A 81 2.92 -8.80 11.55
C GLU A 81 1.48 -8.33 11.78
N ASP A 82 1.26 -7.30 12.60
CA ASP A 82 -0.08 -6.78 12.86
C ASP A 82 -0.61 -5.93 11.69
N ALA A 83 0.28 -5.22 10.99
CA ALA A 83 -0.09 -4.53 9.77
C ALA A 83 -0.52 -5.52 8.67
N GLU A 84 0.17 -6.65 8.54
CA GLU A 84 -0.20 -7.74 7.62
C GLU A 84 -1.55 -8.36 7.98
N LYS A 85 -1.81 -8.64 9.26
CA LYS A 85 -3.12 -9.14 9.72
C LYS A 85 -4.26 -8.17 9.39
N LYS A 86 -4.06 -6.87 9.65
CA LYS A 86 -5.05 -5.83 9.33
C LYS A 86 -5.25 -5.72 7.82
N LEU A 87 -4.17 -5.78 7.04
CA LEU A 87 -4.22 -5.75 5.57
C LEU A 87 -5.02 -6.94 5.03
N SER A 88 -4.77 -8.16 5.51
CA SER A 88 -5.54 -9.36 5.13
C SER A 88 -7.01 -9.20 5.48
N SER A 89 -7.32 -8.70 6.68
CA SER A 89 -8.70 -8.47 7.12
C SER A 89 -9.44 -7.52 6.15
N ILE A 90 -8.80 -6.42 5.75
CA ILE A 90 -9.37 -5.47 4.76
C ILE A 90 -9.51 -6.13 3.37
N ALA A 91 -8.56 -6.98 2.99
CA ALA A 91 -8.59 -7.69 1.70
C ALA A 91 -9.77 -8.68 1.63
N ASP A 92 -10.01 -9.44 2.71
CA ASP A 92 -10.99 -10.52 2.78
C ASP A 92 -12.44 -10.05 3.00
N GLU A 93 -12.64 -8.78 3.37
CA GLU A 93 -13.98 -8.19 3.49
C GLU A 93 -14.77 -8.36 2.17
N LYS A 94 -15.88 -9.09 2.25
CA LYS A 94 -16.87 -9.19 1.17
C LYS A 94 -17.68 -7.90 1.13
N ASN A 95 -17.87 -7.34 -0.07
CA ASN A 95 -18.79 -6.23 -0.26
C ASN A 95 -20.18 -6.67 0.21
N ILE A 96 -20.68 -6.05 1.27
CA ILE A 96 -22.11 -6.08 1.58
C ILE A 96 -22.77 -5.30 0.44
N LEU A 97 -23.31 -6.03 -0.54
CA LEU A 97 -24.29 -5.48 -1.47
C LEU A 97 -25.46 -5.00 -0.61
N LEU A 98 -25.54 -3.70 -0.37
CA LEU A 98 -26.78 -3.06 0.06
C LEU A 98 -27.81 -3.39 -1.03
N LYS A 99 -28.75 -4.29 -0.71
CA LYS A 99 -29.96 -4.54 -1.50
C LYS A 99 -30.96 -3.43 -1.25
#